data_AF-A0A822LDV1-F1
#
_entry.id   AF-A0A822LDV1-F1
#
_cell.length_a   1.000
_cell.length_b   1.000
_cell.length_c   1.000
_cell.angle_alpha   90.00
_cell.angle_beta   90.00
_cell.angle_gamma   90.00
#
_symmetry.space_group_name_H-M   'P 1'
#
loop_
_entity.id
_entity.type
_entity.pdbx_description
1 polymer ?
#
loop_
_entity_poly.entity_id
_entity_poly.type
_entity_poly.pdbx_seq_one_letter_code
_entity_poly.pdbx_strand_id
1 'polypeptide(L)'
;MNIFESFGQEGGEITQETGLGSVELVNYTEIGNFEASGLLTNQEVGNYLRETLLPSHLENCPSIEYQSECSQHYPEALGTCSRLNNEIYIWGPTERFSSPGEILEIVTHEVGHSVHNNIMAQKPEVAERWNQLHEQSWTKFSQDGTGFVSPYAQTNMREDFAETYMTYVRDPEKLLFFSPEKYEFMNKEVFCGTTYSSPLQFGYVDLSEISN
;
A
#
# COMPACT_ATOMS: atom_id res chain seq x y z
N MET A 1 -0.93 32.79 62.33
CA MET A 1 -1.00 34.25 62.08
C MET A 1 0.21 34.65 61.25
N ASN A 2 0.03 35.63 60.35
CA ASN A 2 0.89 36.12 59.25
C ASN A 2 0.75 35.25 57.97
N ILE A 3 -0.16 35.52 57.01
CA ILE A 3 -0.52 36.71 56.16
C ILE A 3 0.40 36.82 54.91
N PHE A 4 -0.26 37.14 53.78
CA PHE A 4 0.17 37.45 52.40
C PHE A 4 -0.09 36.29 51.41
N GLU A 5 -0.78 36.44 50.27
CA GLU A 5 -1.51 37.55 49.65
C GLU A 5 -2.35 36.96 48.50
N SER A 6 -3.45 37.62 48.14
CA SER A 6 -4.36 37.26 47.04
C SER A 6 -3.84 37.81 45.73
N PHE A 7 -3.91 37.07 44.61
CA PHE A 7 -4.31 37.60 43.30
C PHE A 7 -4.93 36.48 42.46
N GLY A 8 -6.11 36.76 41.89
CA GLY A 8 -6.82 35.89 40.96
C GLY A 8 -6.61 36.27 39.49
N GLN A 9 -7.24 35.47 38.62
CA GLN A 9 -7.40 35.63 37.17
C GLN A 9 -6.08 35.48 36.37
N GLU A 10 -5.94 34.74 35.27
CA GLU A 10 -6.86 34.27 34.21
C GLU A 10 -6.36 32.87 33.77
N GLY A 11 -7.21 31.89 33.46
CA GLY A 11 -7.90 31.89 32.17
C GLY A 11 -6.96 31.64 30.98
N GLY A 12 -5.88 30.87 31.15
CA GLY A 12 -5.04 30.43 30.02
C GLY A 12 -5.78 29.40 29.18
N GLU A 13 -6.46 29.86 28.13
CA GLU A 13 -6.79 29.04 26.97
C GLU A 13 -5.51 28.34 26.51
N ILE A 14 -5.47 27.02 26.69
CA ILE A 14 -4.58 26.17 25.92
C ILE A 14 -5.12 26.28 24.50
N THR A 15 -4.52 27.17 23.72
CA THR A 15 -4.67 27.18 22.26
C THR A 15 -4.39 25.76 21.79
N GLN A 16 -5.44 25.05 21.39
CA GLN A 16 -5.31 23.84 20.59
C GLN A 16 -4.49 24.23 19.38
N GLU A 17 -3.23 23.81 19.36
CA GLU A 17 -2.46 23.77 18.12
C GLU A 17 -3.32 22.99 17.13
N THR A 18 -3.67 23.67 16.05
CA THR A 18 -4.37 23.14 14.90
C THR A 18 -3.65 21.86 14.47
N GLY A 19 -4.31 20.71 14.66
CA GLY A 19 -3.70 19.39 14.53
C GLY A 19 -3.02 19.20 13.18
N LEU A 20 -1.69 19.22 13.19
CA LEU A 20 -0.90 18.39 12.30
C LEU A 20 -1.42 16.96 12.51
N GLY A 21 -2.03 16.37 11.48
CA GLY A 21 -2.57 15.01 11.55
C GLY A 21 -1.52 14.08 12.15
N SER A 22 -1.91 13.28 13.14
CA SER A 22 -1.00 12.35 13.79
C SER A 22 -0.44 11.37 12.75
N VAL A 23 0.88 11.33 12.61
CA VAL A 23 1.58 10.35 11.79
C VAL A 23 1.42 8.98 12.44
N GLU A 24 1.05 7.97 11.65
CA GLU A 24 0.99 6.58 12.09
C GLU A 24 2.29 5.86 11.71
N LEU A 25 2.79 4.98 12.57
CA LEU A 25 4.04 4.26 12.31
C LEU A 25 3.81 2.76 12.15
N VAL A 26 4.22 2.20 11.01
CA VAL A 26 4.16 0.76 10.73
C VAL A 26 5.55 0.25 10.38
N ASN A 27 6.17 -0.54 11.25
CA ASN A 27 7.51 -1.12 11.04
C ASN A 27 8.56 -0.08 10.59
N TYR A 28 8.59 1.07 11.27
CA TYR A 28 9.47 2.21 10.97
C TYR A 28 9.14 3.00 9.69
N THR A 29 8.07 2.64 8.96
CA THR A 29 7.50 3.44 7.87
C THR A 29 6.47 4.42 8.41
N GLU A 30 6.62 5.70 8.09
CA GLU A 30 5.66 6.75 8.41
C GLU A 30 4.48 6.72 7.44
N ILE A 31 3.26 6.69 7.97
CA ILE A 31 2.01 6.76 7.23
C ILE A 31 1.39 8.12 7.50
N GLY A 32 1.25 8.94 6.46
CA GLY A 32 0.97 10.35 6.62
C GLY A 32 -0.09 10.92 5.68
N ASN A 33 -0.84 11.88 6.22
CA ASN A 33 -1.73 12.79 5.50
C ASN A 33 -2.92 12.13 4.76
N PHE A 34 -3.26 10.88 5.05
CA PHE A 34 -4.40 10.22 4.42
C PHE A 34 -5.73 10.88 4.79
N GLU A 35 -5.84 11.54 5.94
CA GLU A 35 -7.03 12.30 6.33
C GLU A 35 -7.39 13.39 5.30
N ALA A 36 -6.39 13.93 4.57
CA ALA A 36 -6.62 14.90 3.51
C ALA A 36 -7.36 14.33 2.29
N SER A 37 -7.42 13.00 2.16
CA SER A 37 -8.28 12.34 1.17
C SER A 37 -9.76 12.41 1.54
N GLY A 38 -10.09 12.60 2.82
CA GLY A 38 -11.47 12.46 3.32
C GLY A 38 -12.06 11.05 3.23
N LEU A 39 -11.28 10.05 2.79
CA LEU A 39 -11.72 8.67 2.57
C LEU A 39 -11.09 7.67 3.54
N LEU A 40 -9.87 7.94 4.00
CA LEU A 40 -9.10 7.10 4.91
C LEU A 40 -8.35 7.96 5.92
N THR A 41 -8.07 7.39 7.08
CA THR A 41 -7.14 7.92 8.08
C THR A 41 -5.79 7.23 8.00
N ASN A 42 -4.74 7.84 8.56
CA ASN A 42 -3.41 7.21 8.66
C ASN A 42 -3.50 5.88 9.44
N GLN A 43 -4.36 5.82 10.46
CA GLN A 43 -4.59 4.61 11.25
C GLN A 43 -5.24 3.49 10.43
N GLU A 44 -6.24 3.79 9.59
CA GLU A 44 -6.88 2.78 8.74
C GLU A 44 -5.91 2.20 7.71
N VAL A 45 -5.09 3.05 7.09
CA VAL A 45 -4.01 2.60 6.20
C VAL A 45 -2.98 1.77 6.98
N GLY A 46 -2.59 2.21 8.17
CA GLY A 46 -1.65 1.48 9.01
C GLY A 46 -2.16 0.09 9.42
N ASN A 47 -3.44 -0.02 9.79
CA ASN A 47 -4.08 -1.29 10.10
C ASN A 47 -4.11 -2.21 8.88
N TYR A 48 -4.52 -1.70 7.72
CA TYR A 48 -4.51 -2.45 6.47
C TYR A 48 -3.13 -3.04 6.16
N LEU A 49 -2.07 -2.25 6.27
CA LEU A 49 -0.70 -2.70 6.01
C LEU A 49 -0.25 -3.80 6.98
N ARG A 50 -0.59 -3.68 8.27
CA ARG A 50 -0.25 -4.71 9.29
C ARG A 50 -0.98 -6.03 9.05
N GLU A 51 -2.22 -5.97 8.59
CA GLU A 51 -3.06 -7.14 8.37
C GLU A 51 -2.73 -7.87 7.06
N THR A 52 -2.30 -7.13 6.04
CA THR A 52 -2.16 -7.67 4.68
C THR A 52 -0.72 -7.91 4.26
N LEU A 53 0.27 -7.26 4.86
CA LEU A 53 1.67 -7.35 4.41
C LEU A 53 2.58 -7.93 5.49
N LEU A 54 3.66 -8.59 5.06
CA LEU A 54 4.73 -8.98 5.97
C LEU A 54 5.47 -7.73 6.46
N PRO A 55 5.91 -7.66 7.73
CA PRO A 55 6.69 -6.54 8.22
C PRO A 55 7.92 -6.20 7.38
N SER A 56 8.59 -7.22 6.84
CA SER A 56 9.75 -7.08 5.97
C SER A 56 9.45 -6.39 4.63
N HIS A 57 8.19 -6.29 4.21
CA HIS A 57 7.80 -5.63 2.96
C HIS A 57 7.84 -4.11 3.05
N LEU A 58 7.91 -3.56 4.27
CA LEU A 58 8.07 -2.14 4.52
C LEU A 58 9.52 -1.76 4.84
N GLU A 59 10.46 -2.72 4.83
CA GLU A 59 11.88 -2.42 5.00
C GLU A 59 12.38 -1.45 3.91
N ASN A 60 13.21 -0.50 4.30
CA ASN A 60 13.69 0.58 3.45
C ASN A 60 12.59 1.44 2.80
N CYS A 61 11.34 1.39 3.28
CA CYS A 61 10.26 2.28 2.89
C CYS A 61 10.09 3.35 3.97
N PRO A 62 10.65 4.56 3.81
CA PRO A 62 10.63 5.57 4.86
C PRO A 62 9.23 6.13 5.12
N SER A 63 8.47 6.41 4.06
CA SER A 63 7.10 6.93 4.19
C SER A 63 6.16 6.46 3.08
N ILE A 64 4.87 6.45 3.42
CA ILE A 64 3.72 6.32 2.52
C ILE A 64 2.80 7.51 2.81
N GLU A 65 2.73 8.44 1.88
CA GLU A 65 2.07 9.72 2.08
C GLU A 65 0.99 9.98 1.04
N TYR A 66 -0.15 10.52 1.50
CA TYR A 66 -1.16 11.05 0.60
C TYR A 66 -0.90 12.53 0.29
N GLN A 67 -1.12 12.92 -0.96
CA GLN A 67 -0.98 14.28 -1.46
C GLN A 67 -2.23 14.66 -2.25
N SER A 68 -2.97 15.67 -1.80
CA SER A 68 -4.25 16.09 -2.42
C SER A 68 -4.08 16.76 -3.77
N GLU A 69 -2.85 17.09 -4.17
CA GLU A 69 -2.53 17.63 -5.48
C GLU A 69 -2.00 16.51 -6.39
N CYS A 70 -2.20 16.65 -7.71
CA CYS A 70 -1.57 15.74 -8.67
C CYS A 70 -0.05 15.95 -8.68
N SER A 71 0.72 14.89 -8.95
CA SER A 71 2.17 15.01 -9.12
C SER A 71 2.53 16.00 -10.22
N GLN A 72 3.43 16.94 -9.93
CA GLN A 72 3.90 17.89 -10.95
C GLN A 72 4.70 17.23 -12.08
N HIS A 73 5.36 16.11 -11.78
CA HIS A 73 6.20 15.38 -12.74
C HIS A 73 5.42 14.31 -13.49
N TYR A 74 4.42 13.70 -12.84
CA TYR A 74 3.59 12.63 -13.40
C TYR A 74 2.09 12.92 -13.14
N PRO A 75 1.47 13.92 -13.79
CA PRO A 75 0.13 14.40 -13.44
C PRO A 75 -0.96 13.32 -13.47
N GLU A 76 -0.81 12.34 -14.36
CA GLU A 76 -1.75 11.24 -14.53
C GLU A 76 -1.54 10.10 -13.53
N ALA A 77 -0.37 10.02 -12.87
CA ALA A 77 -0.12 8.98 -11.88
C ALA A 77 -0.98 9.18 -10.63
N LEU A 78 -1.56 8.07 -10.13
CA LEU A 78 -2.30 8.02 -8.86
C LEU A 78 -1.38 7.63 -7.69
N GLY A 79 -0.25 7.01 -7.98
CA GLY A 79 0.76 6.58 -7.03
C GLY A 79 2.15 6.67 -7.63
N THR A 80 3.16 6.85 -6.79
CA THR A 80 4.57 6.71 -7.19
C THR A 80 5.42 6.17 -6.06
N CYS A 81 6.26 5.19 -6.35
CA CYS A 81 7.37 4.76 -5.51
C CYS A 81 8.72 5.24 -6.09
N SER A 82 9.46 6.00 -5.29
CA SER A 82 10.79 6.51 -5.62
C SER A 82 11.82 5.38 -5.74
N ARG A 83 12.60 5.39 -6.82
CA ARG A 83 13.66 4.39 -7.04
C ARG A 83 14.92 4.64 -6.20
N LEU A 84 15.06 5.82 -5.59
CA LEU A 84 16.27 6.21 -4.86
C LEU A 84 16.18 5.87 -3.38
N ASN A 85 15.00 6.05 -2.79
CA ASN A 85 14.78 5.95 -1.35
C ASN A 85 13.47 5.21 -1.00
N ASN A 86 12.74 4.67 -1.97
CA ASN A 86 11.45 3.98 -1.81
C ASN A 86 10.37 4.79 -1.08
N GLU A 87 10.45 6.12 -1.05
CA GLU A 87 9.31 6.95 -0.63
C GLU A 87 8.11 6.71 -1.55
N ILE A 88 6.94 6.54 -0.96
CA ILE A 88 5.69 6.29 -1.66
C ILE A 88 4.76 7.48 -1.49
N TYR A 89 4.18 7.92 -2.59
CA TYR A 89 3.17 8.97 -2.61
C TYR A 89 1.92 8.49 -3.34
N ILE A 90 0.76 8.82 -2.79
CA ILE A 90 -0.55 8.69 -3.42
C ILE A 90 -1.01 10.10 -3.80
N TRP A 91 -1.36 10.30 -5.08
CA TRP A 91 -1.52 11.63 -5.65
C TRP A 91 -2.94 11.91 -6.13
N GLY A 92 -3.38 13.13 -5.84
CA GLY A 92 -4.52 13.76 -6.49
C GLY A 92 -5.64 14.11 -5.53
N PRO A 93 -6.61 14.91 -6.01
CA PRO A 93 -7.75 15.31 -5.21
C PRO A 93 -8.71 14.12 -5.02
N THR A 94 -9.51 14.16 -3.97
CA THR A 94 -10.41 13.06 -3.56
C THR A 94 -11.29 12.54 -4.70
N GLU A 95 -11.71 13.41 -5.61
CA GLU A 95 -12.58 13.07 -6.74
C GLU A 95 -11.94 12.12 -7.77
N ARG A 96 -10.62 11.90 -7.71
CA ARG A 96 -9.94 10.88 -8.52
C ARG A 96 -10.17 9.47 -8.01
N PHE A 97 -10.63 9.32 -6.76
CA PHE A 97 -10.81 8.03 -6.12
C PHE A 97 -12.31 7.75 -5.92
N SER A 98 -12.73 6.58 -6.39
CA SER A 98 -14.12 6.12 -6.30
C SER A 98 -14.44 5.55 -4.92
N SER A 99 -13.43 5.09 -4.19
CA SER A 99 -13.60 4.46 -2.87
C SER A 99 -12.28 4.45 -2.08
N PRO A 100 -12.32 4.28 -0.74
CA PRO A 100 -11.11 3.99 0.05
C PRO A 100 -10.36 2.74 -0.43
N GLY A 101 -11.08 1.74 -0.95
CA GLY A 101 -10.47 0.50 -1.46
C GLY A 101 -9.53 0.74 -2.64
N GLU A 102 -9.82 1.73 -3.49
CA GLU A 102 -8.97 2.11 -4.62
C GLU A 102 -7.65 2.75 -4.15
N ILE A 103 -7.70 3.57 -3.09
CA ILE A 103 -6.48 4.11 -2.47
C ILE A 103 -5.62 2.97 -1.92
N LEU A 104 -6.22 1.99 -1.23
CA LEU A 104 -5.49 0.84 -0.70
C LEU A 104 -4.91 -0.06 -1.80
N GLU A 105 -5.57 -0.17 -2.95
CA GLU A 105 -5.01 -0.84 -4.14
C GLU A 105 -3.74 -0.15 -4.62
N ILE A 106 -3.78 1.18 -4.78
CA ILE A 106 -2.62 1.96 -5.21
C ILE A 106 -1.49 1.85 -4.18
N VAL A 107 -1.79 1.98 -2.88
CA VAL A 107 -0.80 1.79 -1.81
C VAL A 107 -0.12 0.43 -1.93
N THR A 108 -0.89 -0.63 -2.15
CA THR A 108 -0.36 -1.99 -2.28
C THR A 108 0.51 -2.16 -3.52
N HIS A 109 0.10 -1.57 -4.65
CA HIS A 109 0.87 -1.55 -5.87
C HIS A 109 2.23 -0.85 -5.64
N GLU A 110 2.24 0.32 -5.01
CA GLU A 110 3.47 1.06 -4.74
C GLU A 110 4.38 0.36 -3.70
N VAL A 111 3.81 -0.32 -2.71
CA VAL A 111 4.61 -1.19 -1.82
C VAL A 111 5.21 -2.35 -2.62
N GLY A 112 4.51 -2.91 -3.59
CA GLY A 112 5.04 -3.89 -4.54
C GLY A 112 6.30 -3.38 -5.27
N HIS A 113 6.30 -2.11 -5.71
CA HIS A 113 7.50 -1.48 -6.27
C HIS A 113 8.65 -1.38 -5.28
N SER A 114 8.38 -0.99 -4.03
CA SER A 114 9.39 -0.92 -2.96
C SER A 114 10.01 -2.28 -2.66
N VAL A 115 9.17 -3.32 -2.52
CA VAL A 115 9.61 -4.71 -2.34
C VAL A 115 10.48 -5.18 -3.51
N HIS A 116 10.08 -4.86 -4.75
CA HIS A 116 10.86 -5.20 -5.93
C HIS A 116 12.24 -4.52 -5.92
N ASN A 117 12.30 -3.22 -5.58
CA ASN A 117 13.57 -2.50 -5.48
C ASN A 117 14.50 -3.18 -4.45
N ASN A 118 13.97 -3.61 -3.30
CA ASN A 118 14.73 -4.34 -2.29
C ASN A 118 15.22 -5.70 -2.81
N ILE A 119 14.37 -6.46 -3.53
CA ILE A 119 14.77 -7.73 -4.16
C ILE A 119 15.90 -7.51 -5.17
N MET A 120 15.77 -6.51 -6.04
CA MET A 120 16.80 -6.16 -7.03
C MET A 120 18.13 -5.81 -6.37
N ALA A 121 18.10 -5.12 -5.23
CA ALA A 121 19.30 -4.70 -4.51
C ALA A 121 19.94 -5.82 -3.69
N GLN A 122 19.14 -6.71 -3.10
CA GLN A 122 19.60 -7.63 -2.05
C GLN A 122 19.59 -9.11 -2.44
N LYS A 123 18.78 -9.50 -3.44
CA LYS A 123 18.54 -10.90 -3.84
C LYS A 123 18.59 -11.05 -5.38
N PRO A 124 19.76 -10.86 -6.02
CA PRO A 124 19.89 -10.85 -7.47
C PRO A 124 19.40 -12.15 -8.14
N GLU A 125 19.51 -13.30 -7.47
CA GLU A 125 18.99 -14.58 -7.96
C GLU A 125 17.46 -14.67 -7.93
N VAL A 126 16.79 -13.97 -7.01
CA VAL A 126 15.33 -13.84 -6.97
C VAL A 126 14.87 -12.89 -8.08
N ALA A 127 15.57 -11.75 -8.22
CA ALA A 127 15.34 -10.78 -9.29
C ALA A 127 15.46 -11.40 -10.69
N GLU A 128 16.50 -12.20 -10.94
CA GLU A 128 16.69 -12.87 -12.23
C GLU A 128 15.59 -13.88 -12.52
N ARG A 129 15.11 -14.61 -11.51
CA ARG A 129 13.95 -15.50 -11.68
C ARG A 129 12.67 -14.73 -12.01
N TRP A 130 12.47 -13.56 -11.39
CA TRP A 130 11.35 -12.69 -11.76
C TRP A 130 11.45 -12.22 -13.22
N ASN A 131 12.64 -11.80 -13.66
CA ASN A 131 12.88 -11.40 -15.05
C ASN A 131 12.53 -12.54 -16.04
N GLN A 132 12.91 -13.78 -15.72
CA GLN A 132 12.55 -14.94 -16.53
C GLN A 132 11.04 -15.18 -16.57
N LEU A 133 10.32 -15.02 -15.46
CA LEU A 133 8.85 -15.12 -15.42
C LEU A 133 8.18 -14.00 -16.22
N HIS A 134 8.72 -12.79 -16.19
CA HIS A 134 8.24 -11.68 -17.01
C HIS A 134 8.36 -12.01 -18.51
N GLU A 135 9.51 -12.47 -18.97
CA GLU A 135 9.71 -12.88 -20.37
C GLU A 135 8.80 -14.04 -20.80
N GLN A 136 8.59 -15.02 -19.92
CA GLN A 136 7.64 -16.11 -20.15
C GLN A 136 6.20 -15.62 -20.28
N SER A 137 5.84 -14.53 -19.61
CA SER A 137 4.49 -13.96 -19.63
C SER A 137 4.11 -13.46 -21.01
N TRP A 138 5.05 -12.89 -21.78
CA TRP A 138 4.81 -12.52 -23.17
C TRP A 138 4.49 -13.72 -24.06
N THR A 139 5.17 -14.84 -23.82
CA THR A 139 4.91 -16.08 -24.56
C THR A 139 3.49 -16.58 -24.27
N LYS A 140 3.10 -16.66 -23.00
CA LYS A 140 1.74 -17.06 -22.59
C LYS A 140 0.68 -16.11 -23.13
N PHE A 141 0.91 -14.81 -23.01
CA PHE A 141 -0.02 -13.80 -23.49
C PHE A 141 -0.30 -13.93 -24.98
N SER A 142 0.73 -14.24 -25.78
CA SER A 142 0.57 -14.50 -27.21
C SER A 142 -0.19 -15.79 -27.55
N GLN A 143 -0.16 -16.78 -26.65
CA GLN A 143 -0.75 -18.11 -26.88
C GLN A 143 -2.23 -18.15 -26.50
N ASP A 144 -2.59 -17.62 -25.33
CA ASP A 144 -3.94 -17.73 -24.78
C ASP A 144 -4.42 -16.49 -24.01
N GLY A 145 -3.65 -15.40 -24.03
CA GLY A 145 -3.98 -14.16 -23.31
C GLY A 145 -3.68 -14.19 -21.81
N THR A 146 -3.04 -15.24 -21.29
CA THR A 146 -2.62 -15.34 -19.88
C THR A 146 -1.18 -14.83 -19.66
N GLY A 147 -0.62 -14.97 -18.45
CA GLY A 147 0.75 -14.54 -18.10
C GLY A 147 0.85 -13.15 -17.47
N PHE A 148 -0.07 -12.24 -17.79
CA PHE A 148 -0.20 -10.94 -17.12
C PHE A 148 -1.56 -10.84 -16.43
N VAL A 149 -1.58 -10.27 -15.22
CA VAL A 149 -2.81 -10.13 -14.40
C VAL A 149 -3.68 -8.93 -14.81
N SER A 150 -3.11 -7.99 -15.56
CA SER A 150 -3.77 -6.80 -16.07
C SER A 150 -3.07 -6.30 -17.34
N PRO A 151 -3.71 -5.42 -18.14
CA PRO A 151 -3.03 -4.69 -19.21
C PRO A 151 -1.90 -3.80 -18.70
N TYR A 152 -2.02 -3.24 -17.49
CA TYR A 152 -1.00 -2.35 -16.93
C TYR A 152 0.29 -3.11 -16.59
N ALA A 153 0.18 -4.36 -16.15
CA ALA A 153 1.31 -5.27 -15.94
C ALA A 153 2.17 -5.48 -17.19
N GLN A 154 1.63 -5.25 -18.40
CA GLN A 154 2.36 -5.40 -19.66
C GLN A 154 3.33 -4.23 -19.93
N THR A 155 3.25 -3.15 -19.15
CA THR A 155 4.03 -1.92 -19.40
C THR A 155 5.54 -2.18 -19.31
N ASN A 156 5.99 -2.91 -18.30
CA ASN A 156 7.37 -3.37 -18.12
C ASN A 156 7.45 -4.34 -16.92
N MET A 157 8.59 -5.01 -16.74
CA MET A 157 8.86 -5.94 -15.63
C MET A 157 8.58 -5.37 -14.24
N ARG A 158 8.74 -4.06 -14.04
CA ARG A 158 8.51 -3.41 -12.74
C ARG A 158 7.02 -3.28 -12.46
N GLU A 159 6.23 -2.79 -13.42
CA GLU A 159 4.76 -2.73 -13.31
C GLU A 159 4.16 -4.13 -13.22
N ASP A 160 4.73 -5.10 -13.94
CA ASP A 160 4.33 -6.50 -13.84
C ASP A 160 4.48 -7.03 -12.40
N PHE A 161 5.61 -6.71 -11.74
CA PHE A 161 5.84 -7.12 -10.36
C PHE A 161 4.80 -6.49 -9.43
N ALA A 162 4.61 -5.17 -9.52
CA ALA A 162 3.72 -4.42 -8.65
C ALA A 162 2.25 -4.85 -8.80
N GLU A 163 1.79 -5.02 -10.04
CA GLU A 163 0.44 -5.52 -10.34
C GLU A 163 0.24 -6.96 -9.87
N THR A 164 1.25 -7.82 -10.07
CA THR A 164 1.24 -9.21 -9.59
C THR A 164 1.22 -9.25 -8.06
N TYR A 165 2.00 -8.41 -7.39
CA TYR A 165 2.07 -8.31 -5.93
C TYR A 165 0.71 -7.89 -5.36
N MET A 166 0.13 -6.81 -5.90
CA MET A 166 -1.20 -6.35 -5.53
C MET A 166 -2.26 -7.43 -5.76
N THR A 167 -2.21 -8.12 -6.90
CA THR A 167 -3.15 -9.20 -7.20
C THR A 167 -2.97 -10.38 -6.23
N TYR A 168 -1.74 -10.74 -5.84
CA TYR A 168 -1.51 -11.80 -4.85
C TYR A 168 -2.14 -11.47 -3.48
N VAL A 169 -2.03 -10.21 -3.04
CA VAL A 169 -2.60 -9.76 -1.75
C VAL A 169 -4.13 -9.73 -1.80
N ARG A 170 -4.73 -9.30 -2.91
CA ARG A 170 -6.18 -9.03 -3.00
C ARG A 170 -7.01 -10.17 -3.59
N ASP A 171 -6.50 -10.80 -4.63
CA ASP A 171 -7.19 -11.84 -5.40
C ASP A 171 -6.19 -12.92 -5.86
N PRO A 172 -5.68 -13.73 -4.90
CA PRO A 172 -4.71 -14.77 -5.20
C PRO A 172 -5.24 -15.83 -6.16
N GLU A 173 -6.56 -16.06 -6.19
CA GLU A 173 -7.21 -16.98 -7.13
C GLU A 173 -7.12 -16.46 -8.57
N LYS A 174 -7.35 -15.16 -8.79
CA LYS A 174 -7.11 -14.53 -10.09
C LYS A 174 -5.66 -14.68 -10.53
N LEU A 175 -4.69 -14.42 -9.64
CA LEU A 175 -3.28 -14.60 -9.99
C LEU A 175 -2.97 -16.06 -10.33
N LEU A 176 -3.49 -17.01 -9.55
CA LEU A 176 -3.32 -18.44 -9.82
C LEU A 176 -3.91 -18.83 -11.18
N PHE A 177 -5.04 -18.24 -11.58
CA PHE A 177 -5.64 -18.48 -12.89
C PHE A 177 -4.80 -17.90 -14.04
N PHE A 178 -4.38 -16.63 -13.94
CA PHE A 178 -3.66 -15.95 -15.02
C PHE A 178 -2.20 -16.36 -15.12
N SER A 179 -1.55 -16.70 -14.01
CA SER A 179 -0.13 -17.05 -14.01
C SER A 179 0.25 -17.88 -12.78
N PRO A 180 0.01 -19.21 -12.79
CA PRO A 180 0.35 -20.11 -11.68
C PRO A 180 1.81 -20.01 -11.21
N GLU A 181 2.75 -19.79 -12.11
CA GLU A 181 4.18 -19.70 -11.80
C GLU A 181 4.52 -18.41 -11.04
N LYS A 182 3.82 -17.31 -11.38
CA LYS A 182 3.96 -16.04 -10.64
C LYS A 182 3.25 -16.11 -9.29
N TYR A 183 2.12 -16.81 -9.20
CA TYR A 183 1.52 -17.14 -7.92
C TYR A 183 2.51 -17.88 -7.01
N GLU A 184 3.14 -18.93 -7.53
CA GLU A 184 4.12 -19.72 -6.78
C GLU A 184 5.35 -18.90 -6.40
N PHE A 185 5.84 -18.04 -7.30
CA PHE A 185 6.92 -17.10 -7.01
C PHE A 185 6.56 -16.15 -5.86
N MET A 186 5.39 -15.50 -5.94
CA MET A 186 4.92 -14.60 -4.89
C MET A 186 4.79 -15.35 -3.56
N ASN A 187 4.18 -16.53 -3.57
CA ASN A 187 4.03 -17.34 -2.36
C ASN A 187 5.38 -17.68 -1.73
N LYS A 188 6.34 -18.24 -2.49
CA LYS A 188 7.57 -18.80 -1.94
C LYS A 188 8.66 -17.76 -1.69
N GLU A 189 8.89 -16.87 -2.65
CA GLU A 189 10.06 -16.00 -2.67
C GLU A 189 9.79 -14.62 -2.07
N VAL A 190 8.54 -14.14 -2.20
CA VAL A 190 8.13 -12.82 -1.70
C VAL A 190 7.47 -12.95 -0.33
N PHE A 191 6.45 -13.80 -0.21
CA PHE A 191 5.64 -13.94 1.01
C PHE A 191 6.03 -15.11 1.91
N CYS A 192 7.16 -15.79 1.66
CA CYS A 192 7.72 -16.85 2.52
C CYS A 192 6.73 -17.98 2.91
N GLY A 193 5.80 -18.31 2.03
CA GLY A 193 4.76 -19.33 2.22
C GLY A 193 3.46 -18.82 2.84
N THR A 194 3.38 -17.53 3.22
CA THR A 194 2.14 -16.92 3.71
C THR A 194 1.14 -16.79 2.57
N THR A 195 -0.03 -17.41 2.74
CA THR A 195 -1.16 -17.29 1.81
C THR A 195 -2.20 -16.34 2.40
N TYR A 196 -2.76 -15.49 1.55
CA TYR A 196 -3.85 -14.60 1.93
C TYR A 196 -5.14 -15.21 1.40
N SER A 197 -6.15 -15.32 2.26
CA SER A 197 -7.52 -15.48 1.77
C SER A 197 -7.95 -14.09 1.31
N SER A 198 -8.52 -13.95 0.11
CA SER A 198 -8.96 -12.66 -0.44
C SER A 198 -9.58 -11.79 0.67
N PRO A 199 -9.09 -10.56 0.89
CA PRO A 199 -9.62 -9.69 1.92
C PRO A 199 -11.12 -9.54 1.65
N LEU A 200 -11.90 -9.89 2.67
CA LEU A 200 -13.35 -9.79 2.73
C LEU A 200 -13.88 -8.70 1.80
N GLN A 201 -14.79 -9.07 0.88
CA GLN A 201 -15.71 -8.09 0.31
C GLN A 201 -16.25 -7.27 1.47
N PHE A 202 -15.95 -5.97 1.52
CA PHE A 202 -16.65 -5.04 2.39
C PHE A 202 -18.12 -4.99 1.93
N GLY A 203 -18.89 -5.95 2.41
CA GLY A 203 -20.26 -6.20 1.98
C GLY A 203 -20.95 -7.11 3.00
N TYR A 204 -21.80 -6.49 3.82
CA TYR A 204 -22.70 -7.08 4.82
C TYR A 204 -22.07 -7.64 6.10
N VAL A 205 -21.93 -6.77 7.10
CA VAL A 205 -22.09 -7.20 8.50
C VAL A 205 -23.59 -7.35 8.75
N ASP A 206 -24.07 -8.59 8.87
CA ASP A 206 -25.39 -8.86 9.46
C ASP A 206 -25.27 -8.77 10.98
N LEU A 207 -25.87 -7.73 11.56
CA LEU A 207 -25.87 -7.47 13.00
C LEU A 207 -26.93 -8.27 13.77
N SER A 208 -27.53 -9.31 13.18
CA SER A 208 -28.57 -10.10 13.88
C SER A 208 -28.07 -11.14 14.87
N GLU A 209 -26.76 -11.36 15.03
CA GLU A 209 -26.26 -12.44 15.93
C GLU A 209 -25.60 -11.97 17.24
N ILE A 210 -25.63 -10.68 17.58
CA ILE A 210 -25.24 -10.22 18.93
C ILE A 210 -26.48 -9.95 19.77
N SER A 211 -27.23 -11.00 20.05
CA SER A 211 -28.09 -11.09 21.22
C SER A 211 -28.45 -12.55 21.50
N ASN A 212 -27.68 -13.18 22.39
CA ASN A 212 -28.15 -14.10 23.43
C ASN A 212 -27.07 -14.26 24.51
#